data_AF-A0A0H3NSX4-F1
#
_entry.id   AF-A0A0H3NSX4-F1
#
_cell.length_a   1.000
_cell.length_b   1.000
_cell.length_c   1.000
_cell.angle_alpha   90.00
_cell.angle_beta   90.00
_cell.angle_gamma   90.00
#
_symmetry.space_group_name_H-M   'P 1'
#
loop_
_entity.id
_entity.type
_entity.pdbx_description
1 polymer ?
#
loop_
_entity_poly.entity_id
_entity_poly.type
_entity_poly.pdbx_seq_one_letter_code
_entity_poly.pdbx_strand_id
1 'polypeptide(L)' 'MRSAALVYLTPLVGLIAGGALFQALFITDAFTALGAILGAGFGFLLAKVIASKIEGQSDYQPTVLQISLPPAAIRIQQE' A
#
# COMPACT_ATOMS: atom_id res chain seq x y z
N MET A 1 10.36 -0.21 -0.51
CA MET A 1 9.89 -1.27 0.42
C MET A 1 8.92 -0.78 1.51
N ARG A 2 8.95 0.51 1.93
CA ARG A 2 8.09 1.02 3.02
C ARG A 2 6.60 1.18 2.68
N SER A 3 6.22 1.46 1.42
CA SER A 3 4.82 1.70 1.04
C SER A 3 3.97 0.44 0.96
N ALA A 4 4.53 -0.65 0.40
CA ALA A 4 3.82 -1.93 0.27
C ALA A 4 3.41 -2.49 1.64
N ALA A 5 4.32 -2.45 2.63
CA ALA A 5 4.03 -2.92 3.97
C ALA A 5 2.87 -2.14 4.63
N LEU A 6 2.72 -0.85 4.34
CA LEU A 6 1.66 -0.02 4.93
C LEU A 6 0.27 -0.44 4.43
N VAL A 7 0.14 -0.72 3.12
CA VAL A 7 -1.13 -1.16 2.53
C VAL A 7 -1.52 -2.57 2.99
N TYR A 8 -0.55 -3.43 3.31
CA TYR A 8 -0.83 -4.79 3.79
C TYR A 8 -1.04 -4.90 5.30
N LEU A 9 -0.25 -4.18 6.09
CA LEU A 9 -0.27 -4.35 7.55
C LEU A 9 -1.37 -3.53 8.21
N THR A 10 -1.68 -2.32 7.73
CA THR A 10 -2.70 -1.46 8.35
C THR A 10 -4.10 -2.10 8.35
N PRO A 11 -4.58 -2.73 7.26
CA PRO A 11 -5.86 -3.45 7.29
C PRO A 11 -5.85 -4.64 8.25
N LEU A 12 -4.73 -5.37 8.33
CA LEU A 12 -4.60 -6.52 9.22
C LEU A 12 -4.63 -6.10 10.70
N VAL A 13 -3.92 -5.02 11.05
CA VAL A 13 -3.98 -4.44 12.39
C VAL A 13 -5.40 -3.95 12.70
N GLY A 14 -6.06 -3.30 11.73
CA GLY A 14 -7.45 -2.87 11.86
C GLY A 14 -8.40 -4.04 12.10
N LEU A 15 -8.24 -5.15 11.37
CA LEU A 15 -9.02 -6.37 11.53
C LEU A 15 -8.89 -6.94 12.94
N ILE A 16 -7.65 -7.12 13.41
CA ILE A 16 -7.37 -7.70 14.72
C ILE A 16 -7.89 -6.77 15.83
N ALA A 17 -7.62 -5.47 15.73
CA ALA A 17 -8.05 -4.49 16.72
C ALA A 17 -9.59 -4.36 16.79
N GLY A 18 -10.27 -4.33 15.65
CA GLY A 18 -11.72 -4.26 15.58
C GLY A 18 -12.39 -5.52 16.14
N GLY A 19 -11.87 -6.70 15.81
CA GLY A 19 -12.34 -7.96 16.36
C GLY A 19 -12.15 -8.03 17.86
N ALA A 20 -10.93 -7.74 18.34
CA ALA A 20 -10.62 -7.74 19.77
C ALA A 20 -11.47 -6.74 20.56
N LEU A 21 -11.74 -5.55 20.00
CA LEU A 21 -12.60 -4.54 20.63
C LEU A 21 -14.04 -5.04 20.78
N PHE A 22 -14.62 -5.60 19.73
CA PHE A 22 -16.00 -6.10 19.80
C PHE A 22 -16.11 -7.37 20.64
N GLN A 23 -15.09 -8.23 20.63
CA GLN A 23 -15.00 -9.37 21.54
C GLN A 23 -14.99 -8.91 22.99
N ALA A 24 -14.22 -7.88 23.33
CA ALA A 24 -14.16 -7.33 24.68
C ALA A 24 -15.49 -6.68 25.14
N LEU A 25 -16.25 -6.09 24.22
CA LEU A 25 -17.50 -5.40 24.53
C LEU A 25 -18.73 -6.34 24.60
N PHE A 26 -18.82 -7.32 23.69
CA PHE A 26 -20.03 -8.13 23.49
C PHE A 26 -19.84 -9.62 23.78
N ILE A 27 -18.59 -10.09 23.97
CA ILE A 27 -18.20 -11.49 24.35
C ILE A 27 -18.87 -12.56 23.46
N THR A 28 -19.16 -12.21 22.21
CA THR A 28 -19.90 -13.05 21.27
C THR A 28 -19.14 -13.12 19.94
N ASP A 29 -19.09 -14.32 19.38
CA ASP A 29 -18.31 -14.58 18.16
C ASP A 29 -18.85 -13.81 16.94
N ALA A 30 -20.19 -13.65 16.87
CA ALA A 30 -20.83 -12.89 15.80
C ALA A 30 -20.41 -11.40 15.81
N PHE A 31 -20.39 -10.77 16.99
CA PHE A 31 -19.96 -9.38 17.11
C PHE A 31 -18.45 -9.25 16.93
N THR A 32 -17.67 -10.24 17.36
CA THR A 32 -16.22 -10.30 17.08
C THR A 32 -15.95 -10.32 15.57
N ALA A 33 -16.68 -11.14 14.81
CA ALA A 33 -16.57 -11.19 13.35
C ALA A 33 -16.97 -9.86 12.70
N LEU A 34 -18.09 -9.26 13.14
CA LEU A 34 -18.52 -7.95 12.65
C LEU A 34 -17.49 -6.85 12.94
N GLY A 35 -16.95 -6.82 14.17
CA GLY A 35 -15.90 -5.89 14.57
C GLY A 35 -14.63 -6.07 13.74
N ALA A 36 -14.25 -7.31 13.43
CA ALA A 36 -13.10 -7.60 12.58
C ALA A 36 -13.30 -7.10 11.14
N ILE A 37 -14.49 -7.32 10.55
CA ILE A 37 -14.81 -6.83 9.20
C ILE A 37 -14.80 -5.29 9.17
N LEU A 38 -15.44 -4.64 10.15
CA LEU A 38 -15.47 -3.18 10.27
C LEU A 38 -14.06 -2.61 10.47
N GLY A 39 -13.27 -3.21 11.36
CA GLY A 39 -11.90 -2.81 11.63
C GLY A 39 -10.98 -2.96 10.41
N ALA A 40 -11.13 -4.05 9.66
CA ALA A 40 -10.40 -4.26 8.41
C ALA A 40 -10.74 -3.19 7.37
N GLY A 41 -12.04 -2.90 7.19
CA GLY A 41 -12.52 -1.86 6.27
C GLY A 41 -12.00 -0.47 6.64
N PHE A 42 -12.07 -0.12 7.92
CA PHE A 42 -11.54 1.17 8.41
C PHE A 42 -10.02 1.25 8.25
N GLY A 43 -9.28 0.19 8.60
CA GLY A 43 -7.83 0.11 8.41
C GLY A 43 -7.43 0.22 6.94
N PHE A 44 -8.18 -0.40 6.03
CA PHE A 44 -7.94 -0.30 4.59
C PHE A 44 -8.17 1.12 4.05
N LEU A 45 -9.26 1.77 4.44
CA LEU A 45 -9.53 3.17 4.04
C LEU A 45 -8.43 4.10 4.54
N LEU A 46 -7.99 3.92 5.79
CA LEU A 46 -6.92 4.72 6.37
C LEU A 46 -5.59 4.51 5.61
N ALA A 47 -5.25 3.27 5.30
CA ALA A 47 -4.07 2.92 4.50
C ALA A 47 -4.12 3.57 3.11
N LYS A 48 -5.28 3.54 2.45
CA LYS A 48 -5.50 4.16 1.14
C LYS A 48 -5.26 5.67 1.20
N VAL A 49 -5.82 6.37 2.18
CA VAL A 49 -5.63 7.82 2.33
C VAL A 49 -4.17 8.17 2.58
N ILE A 50 -3.48 7.41 3.45
CA ILE A 50 -2.06 7.62 3.74
C ILE A 50 -1.21 7.36 2.50
N ALA A 51 -1.46 6.26 1.78
CA ALA A 51 -0.74 5.93 0.55
C ALA A 51 -0.92 7.00 -0.52
N SER A 52 -2.16 7.43 -0.80
CA SER A 52 -2.44 8.49 -1.77
C SER A 52 -1.80 9.83 -1.39
N LYS A 53 -1.72 10.16 -0.10
CA LYS A 53 -1.02 11.37 0.36
C LYS A 53 0.49 11.30 0.13
N ILE A 54 1.08 10.12 0.22
CA ILE A 54 2.51 9.88 -0.06
C ILE A 54 2.79 9.92 -1.56
N GLU A 55 1.90 9.37 -2.39
CA GLU A 55 2.00 9.41 -3.86
C GLU A 55 1.90 10.83 -4.44
N GLY A 56 1.22 11.75 -3.76
CA GLY A 56 1.12 13.16 -4.17
C GLY A 56 2.43 13.96 -4.06
N GLN A 57 3.51 13.39 -3.52
CA GLN A 57 4.81 14.07 -3.48
C GLN A 57 5.56 13.88 -4.80
N SER A 58 5.82 15.01 -5.45
CA SER A 58 6.43 15.29 -6.76
C SER A 58 7.68 14.51 -7.20
N ASP A 59 8.25 13.63 -6.38
CA ASP A 59 9.50 12.90 -6.65
C ASP A 59 9.29 11.54 -7.34
N TYR A 60 8.03 11.19 -7.63
CA TYR A 60 7.63 9.89 -8.18
C TYR A 60 7.13 9.96 -9.64
N GLN A 61 7.40 11.04 -10.37
CA GLN A 61 7.23 10.97 -11.83
C GLN A 61 8.37 10.14 -12.42
N PRO A 62 8.09 8.97 -13.04
CA PRO A 62 9.11 8.24 -13.74
C PRO A 62 9.56 9.10 -14.92
N THR A 63 10.74 9.72 -14.82
CA THR A 63 11.36 10.32 -15.99
C THR A 63 11.68 9.18 -16.94
N VAL A 64 11.01 9.14 -18.09
CA VAL A 64 11.29 8.18 -19.15
C VAL A 64 12.71 8.45 -19.64
N LEU A 65 13.67 7.67 -19.14
CA LEU A 65 15.05 7.73 -19.60
C LEU A 65 15.12 7.04 -20.96
N GLN A 66 14.88 7.81 -22.02
CA GLN A 66 14.95 7.33 -23.40
C GLN A 66 16.43 7.22 -23.79
N ILE A 67 17.03 6.05 -23.55
CA ILE A 67 18.35 5.68 -24.07
C ILE A 67 18.28 5.37 -25.57
N SER A 68 17.88 6.34 -26.39
CA SER A 68 18.23 6.31 -27.81
C SER A 68 19.65 6.86 -27.94
N LEU A 69 20.63 5.96 -28.06
CA LEU A 69 21.92 6.35 -28.63
C LEU A 69 21.64 6.95 -30.02
N PRO A 70 22.09 8.18 -30.32
CA PRO A 70 22.04 8.72 -31.66
C PRO A 70 22.67 7.68 -32.61
N PRO A 71 22.07 7.36 -33.76
CA PRO A 71 22.64 6.40 -34.73
C PRO A 71 24.09 6.72 -35.11
N ALA A 72 24.51 7.99 -34.95
CA ALA A 72 25.88 8.45 -35.16
C ALA A 72 26.92 8.00 -34.12
N ALA A 73 26.50 7.46 -32.96
CA ALA A 73 27.39 7.04 -31.87
C ALA A 73 27.72 5.54 -31.87
N ILE A 74 27.05 4.74 -32.70
CA ILE A 74 27.35 3.31 -32.85
C ILE A 74 28.47 3.17 -33.90
N ARG A 75 29.73 3.17 -33.44
CA ARG A 75 30.90 2.74 -34.22
C ARG A 75 31.15 1.27 -33.93
N ILE A 76 30.68 0.38 -34.81
CA ILE A 76 31.08 -1.04 -34.79
C ILE A 76 32.46 -1.11 -35.43
N GLN A 77 33.52 -1.25 -34.63
CA GLN A 77 34.82 -1.68 -35.15
C GLN A 77 34.74 -3.20 -35.37
N GLN A 78 34.73 -3.60 -36.65
CA GLN A 78 34.94 -4.99 -37.03
C GLN A 78 36.46 -5.19 -37.14
N GLU A 79 37.03 -6.00 -36.24
CA GLU A 79 38.26 -6.74 -36.49
C GLU A 79 37.93 -8.10 -37.11
#